data_AF-A0A3D4YEW5-F1
#
_entry.id   AF-A0A3D4YEW5-F1
#
_cell.length_a   1.000
_cell.length_b   1.000
_cell.length_c   1.000
_cell.angle_alpha   90.00
_cell.angle_beta   90.00
_cell.angle_gamma   90.00
#
_symmetry.space_group_name_H-M   'P 1'
#
loop_
_entity.id
_entity.type
_entity.pdbx_description
1 polymer ?
#
loop_
_entity_poly.entity_id
_entity_poly.type
_entity_poly.pdbx_seq_one_letter_code
_entity_poly.pdbx_strand_id
1 'polypeptide(L)'
;SERYDVWFCGLTPQYSAALWIGNDVNIPMNQGSGAAATLWSRIMQRVCAGLPREEFQMRGDFVTATVDRISGKLPTSLSTSDPRGTLVSDIFIEGTVPTEYDDAHVLVTVCADTGYLATPYCVDTVSKLAVIRPNGSSWEKTLVNYSMYSVGLRSLPDAIYDAPEFYCPEHNPNPSAYPISPFAPEKEVDNPFYVDPSGNVVTGGAITPPEDEEPDVPEDYGNNPPDPQTEEQEDEDN
;
A
#
# COMPACT_ATOMS: atom_id res chain seq x y z
N SER A 1 19.14 -13.14 12.71
CA SER A 1 18.72 -14.20 13.64
C SER A 1 19.65 -15.38 13.44
N GLU A 2 20.53 -15.62 14.39
CA GLU A 2 21.43 -16.77 14.36
C GLU A 2 20.61 -18.02 14.76
N ARG A 3 20.40 -18.95 13.83
CA ARG A 3 19.49 -20.10 13.98
C ARG A 3 20.13 -21.24 14.78
N TYR A 4 20.40 -21.02 16.05
CA TYR A 4 20.98 -22.03 16.95
C TYR A 4 19.97 -23.06 17.44
N ASP A 5 18.76 -22.59 17.70
CA ASP A 5 17.68 -23.39 18.26
C ASP A 5 16.46 -23.29 17.36
N VAL A 6 15.86 -24.43 17.08
CA VAL A 6 14.66 -24.51 16.28
C VAL A 6 13.60 -25.24 17.09
N TRP A 7 12.51 -24.53 17.37
CA TRP A 7 11.39 -25.04 18.14
C TRP A 7 10.14 -25.15 17.29
N PHE A 8 9.31 -26.14 17.61
CA PHE A 8 7.91 -26.20 17.23
C PHE A 8 7.09 -26.75 18.39
N CYS A 9 6.04 -26.03 18.77
CA CYS A 9 5.08 -26.45 19.79
C CYS A 9 3.72 -26.55 19.12
N GLY A 10 3.06 -27.70 19.25
CA GLY A 10 1.76 -27.96 18.63
C GLY A 10 0.86 -28.78 19.54
N LEU A 11 -0.42 -28.77 19.20
CA LEU A 11 -1.44 -29.51 19.91
C LEU A 11 -2.44 -30.16 18.95
N THR A 12 -3.01 -31.26 19.40
CA THR A 12 -4.27 -31.86 18.93
C THR A 12 -5.28 -31.77 20.07
N PRO A 13 -6.57 -32.06 19.85
CA PRO A 13 -7.55 -32.08 20.94
C PRO A 13 -7.17 -33.01 22.10
N GLN A 14 -6.40 -34.07 21.82
CA GLN A 14 -6.02 -35.08 22.82
C GLN A 14 -4.58 -34.96 23.35
N TYR A 15 -3.67 -34.31 22.63
CA TYR A 15 -2.25 -34.26 23.00
C TYR A 15 -1.59 -32.92 22.68
N SER A 16 -0.59 -32.57 23.48
CA SER A 16 0.34 -31.46 23.19
C SER A 16 1.77 -31.97 23.16
N ALA A 17 2.60 -31.44 22.27
CA ALA A 17 4.01 -31.76 22.23
C ALA A 17 4.85 -30.56 21.77
N ALA A 18 6.04 -30.43 22.34
CA ALA A 18 7.08 -29.49 21.91
C ALA A 18 8.27 -30.28 21.36
N LEU A 19 8.84 -29.80 20.27
CA LEU A 19 10.03 -30.37 19.65
C LEU A 19 11.09 -29.29 19.52
N TRP A 20 12.28 -29.61 19.98
CA TRP A 20 13.50 -28.84 19.78
C TRP A 20 14.46 -29.58 18.88
N ILE A 21 15.11 -28.83 17.99
CA ILE A 21 16.25 -29.28 17.21
C ILE A 21 17.36 -28.25 17.47
N GLY A 22 18.52 -28.74 17.89
CA GLY A 22 19.70 -27.94 18.10
C GLY A 22 20.93 -28.83 18.21
N ASN A 23 22.07 -28.19 18.41
CA ASN A 23 23.33 -28.85 18.68
C ASN A 23 23.66 -28.69 20.16
N ASP A 24 24.35 -29.66 20.76
CA ASP A 24 24.81 -29.57 22.16
C ASP A 24 25.76 -28.39 22.41
N VAL A 25 26.34 -27.87 21.32
CA VAL A 25 27.15 -26.64 21.28
C VAL A 25 26.50 -25.66 20.31
N ASN A 26 26.57 -24.35 20.59
CA ASN A 26 25.88 -23.30 19.80
C ASN A 26 26.47 -23.13 18.39
N ILE A 27 26.21 -24.08 17.51
CA ILE A 27 26.55 -24.06 16.09
C ILE A 27 25.30 -23.67 15.31
N PRO A 28 25.35 -22.61 14.47
CA PRO A 28 24.19 -22.21 13.68
C PRO A 28 23.78 -23.31 12.72
N MET A 29 22.49 -23.56 12.63
CA MET A 29 21.91 -24.47 11.64
C MET A 29 21.44 -23.71 10.40
N ASN A 30 21.38 -24.41 9.27
CA ASN A 30 20.80 -23.88 8.04
C ASN A 30 19.27 -24.06 7.95
N GLN A 31 18.65 -24.72 8.92
CA GLN A 31 17.21 -25.00 8.97
C GLN A 31 16.47 -24.04 9.92
N GLY A 32 15.19 -23.82 9.65
CA GLY A 32 14.27 -23.05 10.51
C GLY A 32 13.18 -23.93 11.12
N SER A 33 12.20 -23.30 11.80
CA SER A 33 11.06 -23.96 12.50
C SER A 33 10.30 -24.98 11.66
N GLY A 34 10.27 -24.84 10.33
CA GLY A 34 9.68 -25.84 9.42
C GLY A 34 10.28 -27.25 9.55
N ALA A 35 11.56 -27.38 9.90
CA ALA A 35 12.19 -28.68 10.14
C ALA A 35 11.64 -29.35 11.40
N ALA A 36 11.50 -28.58 12.49
CA ALA A 36 10.86 -29.07 13.71
C ALA A 36 9.37 -29.38 13.49
N ALA A 37 8.63 -28.51 12.79
CA ALA A 37 7.23 -28.77 12.44
C ALA A 37 7.05 -30.08 11.64
N THR A 38 7.94 -30.35 10.68
CA THR A 38 7.92 -31.57 9.85
C THR A 38 8.16 -32.81 10.70
N LEU A 39 9.17 -32.79 11.57
CA LEU A 39 9.48 -33.93 12.44
C LEU A 39 8.36 -34.13 13.49
N TRP A 40 7.84 -33.04 14.07
CA TRP A 40 6.69 -33.06 14.97
C TRP A 40 5.48 -33.73 14.28
N SER A 41 5.16 -33.34 13.05
CA SER A 41 4.05 -33.93 12.27
C SER A 41 4.24 -35.44 12.07
N ARG A 42 5.44 -35.89 11.71
CA ARG A 42 5.75 -37.34 11.54
C ARG A 42 5.59 -38.12 12.85
N ILE A 43 5.99 -37.54 13.98
CA ILE A 43 5.84 -38.16 15.31
C ILE A 43 4.36 -38.22 15.67
N MET A 44 3.65 -37.08 15.59
CA MET A 44 2.26 -36.98 16.00
C MET A 44 1.30 -37.77 15.11
N GLN A 45 1.60 -37.96 13.83
CA GLN A 45 0.85 -38.88 12.97
C GLN A 45 0.84 -40.32 13.50
N ARG A 46 1.94 -40.78 14.10
CA ARG A 46 2.02 -42.11 14.71
C ARG A 46 1.37 -42.14 16.09
N VAL A 47 1.59 -41.12 16.91
CA VAL A 47 0.97 -41.01 18.24
C VAL A 47 -0.55 -40.95 18.15
N CYS A 48 -1.07 -40.23 17.15
CA CYS A 48 -2.51 -40.09 16.93
C CYS A 48 -3.12 -41.21 16.06
N ALA A 49 -2.33 -42.21 15.64
CA ALA A 49 -2.82 -43.29 14.79
C ALA A 49 -3.90 -44.11 15.53
N GLY A 50 -5.07 -44.25 14.91
CA GLY A 50 -6.20 -44.99 15.48
C GLY A 50 -7.04 -44.21 16.50
N LEU A 51 -6.71 -42.96 16.79
CA LEU A 51 -7.57 -42.09 17.60
C LEU A 51 -8.71 -41.50 16.77
N PRO A 52 -9.88 -41.27 17.37
CA PRO A 52 -10.94 -40.55 16.71
C PRO A 52 -10.49 -39.12 16.42
N ARG A 53 -10.90 -38.59 15.28
CA ARG A 53 -10.79 -37.16 15.00
C ARG A 53 -11.74 -36.43 15.93
N GLU A 54 -11.19 -35.56 16.77
CA GLU A 54 -11.95 -34.64 17.61
C GLU A 54 -11.70 -33.21 17.11
N GLU A 55 -12.54 -32.29 17.56
CA GLU A 55 -12.39 -30.86 17.31
C GLU A 55 -12.19 -30.16 18.66
N PHE A 56 -11.46 -29.04 18.65
CA PHE A 56 -11.29 -28.26 19.88
C PHE A 56 -12.65 -27.75 20.36
N GLN A 57 -12.99 -28.08 21.60
CA GLN A 57 -14.19 -27.54 22.22
C GLN A 57 -13.89 -26.14 22.72
N MET A 58 -14.56 -25.15 22.14
CA MET A 58 -14.57 -23.79 22.65
C MET A 58 -15.30 -23.79 24.00
N ARG A 59 -14.56 -23.59 25.09
CA ARG A 59 -15.04 -23.60 26.48
C ARG A 59 -14.87 -22.23 27.09
N GLY A 60 -15.97 -21.62 27.52
CA GLY A 60 -16.00 -20.26 28.04
C GLY A 60 -17.07 -19.43 27.34
N ASP A 61 -17.22 -18.19 27.81
CA ASP A 61 -18.16 -17.25 27.25
C ASP A 61 -17.45 -16.44 26.15
N PHE A 62 -17.89 -16.67 24.92
CA PHE A 62 -17.35 -16.02 23.74
C PHE A 62 -18.46 -15.30 22.99
N VAL A 63 -18.09 -14.18 22.39
CA VAL A 63 -18.98 -13.37 21.55
C VAL A 63 -18.32 -13.11 20.22
N THR A 64 -19.12 -13.07 19.15
CA THR A 64 -18.64 -12.59 17.86
C THR A 64 -18.82 -11.09 17.80
N ALA A 65 -17.77 -10.37 17.43
CA ALA A 65 -17.83 -8.94 17.20
C ALA A 65 -17.09 -8.58 15.91
N THR A 66 -17.53 -7.51 15.25
CA THR A 66 -16.84 -6.92 14.10
C THR A 66 -16.02 -5.74 14.58
N VAL A 67 -14.75 -5.73 14.20
CA VAL A 67 -13.80 -4.65 14.49
C VAL A 67 -13.19 -4.13 13.19
N ASP A 68 -12.65 -2.93 13.23
CA ASP A 68 -11.81 -2.41 12.16
C ASP A 68 -10.37 -2.94 12.32
N ARG A 69 -9.79 -3.53 11.27
CA ARG A 69 -8.45 -4.15 11.33
C ARG A 69 -7.30 -3.14 11.39
N ILE A 70 -7.56 -1.85 11.18
CA ILE A 70 -6.55 -0.80 11.21
C ILE A 70 -6.40 -0.27 12.64
N SER A 71 -7.50 0.09 13.30
CA SER A 71 -7.48 0.58 14.69
C SER A 71 -7.60 -0.54 15.73
N GLY A 72 -8.19 -1.68 15.36
CA GLY A 72 -8.59 -2.73 16.30
C GLY A 72 -9.84 -2.37 17.12
N LYS A 73 -10.55 -1.30 16.76
CA LYS A 73 -11.71 -0.75 17.50
C LYS A 73 -13.03 -1.04 16.80
N LEU A 74 -14.16 -0.65 17.40
CA LEU A 74 -15.48 -0.82 16.78
C LEU A 74 -15.60 0.05 15.52
N PRO A 75 -16.16 -0.48 14.41
CA PRO A 75 -16.20 0.25 13.15
C PRO A 75 -17.12 1.47 13.20
N THR A 76 -16.80 2.47 12.39
CA THR A 76 -17.64 3.64 12.13
C THR A 76 -18.15 3.64 10.68
N SER A 77 -18.92 4.66 10.30
CA SER A 77 -19.32 4.88 8.91
C SER A 77 -18.11 5.09 7.99
N LEU A 78 -17.01 5.66 8.50
CA LEU A 78 -15.79 5.86 7.73
C LEU A 78 -15.07 4.54 7.47
N SER A 79 -14.96 3.67 8.48
CA SER A 79 -14.39 2.32 8.32
C SER A 79 -15.20 1.50 7.30
N THR A 80 -16.53 1.60 7.33
CA THR A 80 -17.42 0.92 6.38
C THR A 80 -17.29 1.46 4.95
N SER A 81 -16.91 2.73 4.81
CA SER A 81 -16.73 3.40 3.52
C SER A 81 -15.34 3.16 2.92
N ASP A 82 -14.44 2.50 3.64
CA ASP A 82 -13.11 2.18 3.14
C ASP A 82 -13.21 1.13 2.02
N PRO A 83 -12.73 1.43 0.79
CA PRO A 83 -12.86 0.54 -0.36
C PRO A 83 -12.05 -0.76 -0.22
N ARG A 84 -11.14 -0.84 0.75
CA ARG A 84 -10.33 -2.04 1.03
C ARG A 84 -11.08 -3.08 1.86
N GLY A 85 -12.24 -2.74 2.44
CA GLY A 85 -12.97 -3.61 3.35
C GLY A 85 -12.16 -3.93 4.61
N THR A 86 -12.05 -2.97 5.52
CA THR A 86 -11.22 -3.10 6.73
C THR A 86 -11.91 -3.79 7.90
N LEU A 87 -13.22 -4.05 7.80
CA LEU A 87 -13.99 -4.74 8.83
C LEU A 87 -13.66 -6.23 8.87
N VAL A 88 -13.35 -6.74 10.06
CA VAL A 88 -13.08 -8.16 10.33
C VAL A 88 -13.95 -8.62 11.49
N SER A 89 -14.66 -9.72 11.30
CA SER A 89 -15.42 -10.39 12.37
C SER A 89 -14.60 -11.51 12.97
N ASP A 90 -14.44 -11.51 14.29
CA ASP A 90 -13.70 -12.54 15.02
C ASP A 90 -14.42 -12.90 16.34
N ILE A 91 -13.91 -13.93 17.01
CA ILE A 91 -14.39 -14.41 18.29
C ILE A 91 -13.57 -13.76 19.41
N PHE A 92 -14.29 -13.12 20.33
CA PHE A 92 -13.72 -12.46 21.51
C PHE A 92 -14.16 -13.19 22.77
N ILE A 93 -13.33 -13.12 23.81
CA ILE A 93 -13.77 -13.47 25.16
C ILE A 93 -14.81 -12.42 25.58
N GLU A 94 -15.90 -12.85 26.20
CA GLU A 94 -16.91 -11.92 26.70
C GLU A 94 -16.28 -10.88 27.65
N GLY A 95 -16.58 -9.60 27.43
CA GLY A 95 -16.01 -8.49 28.19
C GLY A 95 -14.65 -7.98 27.68
N THR A 96 -14.02 -8.61 26.67
CA THR A 96 -12.79 -8.10 26.04
C THR A 96 -13.01 -7.46 24.67
N VAL A 97 -14.26 -7.41 24.20
CA VAL A 97 -14.61 -6.69 22.97
C VAL A 97 -14.24 -5.21 23.13
N PRO A 98 -13.58 -4.57 22.15
CA PRO A 98 -13.30 -3.14 22.19
C PRO A 98 -14.59 -2.33 22.40
N THR A 99 -14.51 -1.31 23.23
CA THR A 99 -15.66 -0.42 23.54
C THR A 99 -15.53 0.95 22.90
N GLU A 100 -14.33 1.31 22.46
CA GLU A 100 -14.09 2.53 21.70
C GLU A 100 -14.38 2.31 20.21
N TYR A 101 -14.74 3.40 19.55
CA TYR A 101 -14.94 3.44 18.11
C TYR A 101 -13.64 3.79 17.38
N ASP A 102 -13.55 3.33 16.15
CA ASP A 102 -12.46 3.58 15.23
C ASP A 102 -12.15 5.09 15.10
N ASP A 103 -10.88 5.40 15.33
CA ASP A 103 -10.26 6.72 15.24
C ASP A 103 -9.14 6.76 14.19
N ALA A 104 -8.91 5.65 13.47
CA ALA A 104 -7.93 5.59 12.41
C ALA A 104 -8.49 6.11 11.08
N HIS A 105 -9.74 5.78 10.73
CA HIS A 105 -10.36 6.30 9.51
C HIS A 105 -10.85 7.74 9.73
N VAL A 106 -10.35 8.64 8.90
CA VAL A 106 -10.63 10.08 8.99
C VAL A 106 -10.96 10.65 7.62
N LEU A 107 -11.77 11.71 7.61
CA LEU A 107 -11.91 12.57 6.43
C LEU A 107 -10.90 13.71 6.56
N VAL A 108 -9.95 13.77 5.64
CA VAL A 108 -8.98 14.86 5.54
C VAL A 108 -9.31 15.73 4.35
N THR A 109 -9.09 17.04 4.50
CA THR A 109 -9.19 17.98 3.38
C THR A 109 -7.82 18.13 2.75
N VAL A 110 -7.71 17.76 1.47
CA VAL A 110 -6.47 17.85 0.70
C VAL A 110 -6.58 18.88 -0.40
N CYS A 111 -5.45 19.48 -0.77
CA CYS A 111 -5.34 20.34 -1.95
C CYS A 111 -5.54 19.48 -3.21
N ALA A 112 -6.46 19.87 -4.09
CA ALA A 112 -6.75 19.11 -5.31
C ALA A 112 -5.53 19.01 -6.24
N ASP A 113 -4.68 20.05 -6.28
CA ASP A 113 -3.52 20.12 -7.16
C ASP A 113 -2.36 19.23 -6.71
N THR A 114 -2.18 19.08 -5.38
CA THR A 114 -0.97 18.47 -4.82
C THR A 114 -1.21 17.20 -4.01
N GLY A 115 -2.45 16.95 -3.56
CA GLY A 115 -2.81 15.80 -2.73
C GLY A 115 -2.34 15.87 -1.26
N TYR A 116 -1.58 16.90 -0.89
CA TYR A 116 -1.18 17.18 0.50
C TYR A 116 -2.32 17.83 1.29
N LEU A 117 -2.18 17.91 2.62
CA LEU A 117 -3.16 18.61 3.46
C LEU A 117 -3.37 20.04 2.98
N ALA A 118 -4.62 20.45 2.84
CA ALA A 118 -4.95 21.78 2.36
C ALA A 118 -4.54 22.85 3.40
N THR A 119 -4.02 23.96 2.92
CA THR A 119 -3.91 25.19 3.71
C THR A 119 -5.12 26.09 3.42
N PRO A 120 -5.32 27.18 4.16
CA PRO A 120 -6.33 28.19 3.82
C PRO A 120 -6.15 28.88 2.46
N TYR A 121 -5.01 28.65 1.77
CA TYR A 121 -4.69 29.26 0.48
C TYR A 121 -4.96 28.31 -0.69
N CYS A 122 -5.33 27.04 -0.43
CA CYS A 122 -5.79 26.13 -1.46
C CYS A 122 -7.21 26.52 -1.89
N VAL A 123 -7.37 26.96 -3.15
CA VAL A 123 -8.68 27.34 -3.69
C VAL A 123 -9.51 26.09 -4.01
N ASP A 124 -8.88 25.07 -4.59
CA ASP A 124 -9.52 23.79 -4.87
C ASP A 124 -9.11 22.74 -3.83
N THR A 125 -10.10 22.14 -3.18
CA THR A 125 -9.90 21.17 -2.10
C THR A 125 -10.87 20.01 -2.22
N VAL A 126 -10.40 18.83 -1.83
CA VAL A 126 -11.17 17.59 -1.88
C VAL A 126 -11.18 16.95 -0.49
N SER A 127 -12.36 16.48 -0.05
CA SER A 127 -12.46 15.60 1.11
C SER A 127 -12.06 14.19 0.71
N LYS A 128 -10.99 13.67 1.33
CA LYS A 128 -10.47 12.33 1.11
C LYS A 128 -10.66 11.47 2.35
N LEU A 129 -11.23 10.28 2.19
CA LEU A 129 -11.18 9.24 3.21
C LEU A 129 -9.76 8.69 3.29
N ALA A 130 -9.17 8.76 4.47
CA ALA A 130 -7.79 8.36 4.72
C ALA A 130 -7.65 7.65 6.07
N VAL A 131 -6.50 7.03 6.30
CA VAL A 131 -6.15 6.34 7.53
C VAL A 131 -4.98 7.01 8.23
N ILE A 132 -5.13 7.23 9.54
CA ILE A 132 -4.03 7.55 10.44
C ILE A 132 -3.62 6.25 11.14
N ARG A 133 -2.38 5.80 10.92
CA ARG A 133 -1.90 4.55 11.51
C ARG A 133 -1.51 4.75 12.98
N PRO A 134 -2.06 3.94 13.92
CA PRO A 134 -1.62 3.96 15.31
C PRO A 134 -0.11 3.71 15.42
N ASN A 135 0.61 4.52 16.21
CA ASN A 135 2.07 4.49 16.38
C ASN A 135 2.94 5.00 15.20
N GLY A 136 2.33 5.67 14.22
CA GLY A 136 2.99 6.81 13.57
C GLY A 136 4.12 6.52 12.60
N SER A 137 3.91 5.63 11.62
CA SER A 137 4.65 5.69 10.37
C SER A 137 3.70 5.71 9.19
N SER A 138 3.31 6.91 8.74
CA SER A 138 2.91 7.07 7.34
C SER A 138 4.08 6.63 6.45
N TRP A 139 3.80 6.36 5.19
CA TRP A 139 4.86 6.08 4.22
C TRP A 139 5.90 7.23 4.16
N GLU A 140 5.49 8.50 4.32
CA GLU A 140 6.40 9.65 4.36
C GLU A 140 7.38 9.57 5.53
N LYS A 141 6.90 9.30 6.75
CA LYS A 141 7.78 9.07 7.92
C LYS A 141 8.71 7.87 7.72
N THR A 142 8.21 6.84 7.05
CA THR A 142 9.01 5.65 6.74
C THR A 142 10.16 6.00 5.81
N LEU A 143 9.94 6.82 4.78
CA LEU A 143 10.99 7.29 3.86
C LEU A 143 11.96 8.30 4.51
N VAL A 144 11.51 9.11 5.48
CA VAL A 144 12.41 9.98 6.27
C VAL A 144 13.39 9.13 7.09
N ASN A 145 12.92 8.04 7.69
CA ASN A 145 13.71 7.23 8.61
C ASN A 145 14.48 6.09 7.90
N TYR A 146 14.02 5.64 6.74
CA TYR A 146 14.66 4.61 5.93
C TYR A 146 14.94 5.16 4.52
N SER A 147 16.22 5.27 4.17
CA SER A 147 16.67 5.60 2.82
C SER A 147 16.28 4.48 1.84
N MET A 148 15.04 4.51 1.35
CA MET A 148 14.51 3.64 0.31
C MET A 148 14.48 4.38 -1.04
N TYR A 149 15.65 4.88 -1.46
CA TYR A 149 15.86 5.68 -2.69
C TYR A 149 15.31 5.06 -3.99
N SER A 150 14.81 3.83 -3.96
CA SER A 150 14.28 3.08 -5.11
C SER A 150 12.79 2.71 -5.02
N VAL A 151 12.05 3.12 -3.98
CA VAL A 151 10.64 2.73 -3.80
C VAL A 151 9.73 3.92 -4.04
N GLY A 152 9.10 3.95 -5.21
CA GLY A 152 8.10 4.95 -5.56
C GLY A 152 6.81 4.82 -4.76
N LEU A 153 6.04 5.92 -4.70
CA LEU A 153 4.72 6.01 -4.06
C LEU A 153 3.72 4.92 -4.45
N ARG A 154 3.79 4.45 -5.70
CA ARG A 154 2.92 3.39 -6.24
C ARG A 154 3.36 1.97 -5.86
N SER A 155 4.55 1.83 -5.27
CA SER A 155 5.14 0.55 -4.93
C SER A 155 4.60 -0.03 -3.62
N LEU A 156 3.85 0.77 -2.83
CA LEU A 156 3.19 0.34 -1.60
C LEU A 156 1.67 0.53 -1.73
N PRO A 157 0.92 -0.53 -2.09
CA PRO A 157 -0.51 -0.43 -2.41
C PRO A 157 -1.37 0.23 -1.33
N ASP A 158 -1.03 0.05 -0.05
CA ASP A 158 -1.82 0.60 1.06
C ASP A 158 -1.44 2.04 1.43
N ALA A 159 -0.27 2.53 1.00
CA ALA A 159 0.22 3.87 1.34
C ALA A 159 -0.63 4.99 0.75
N ILE A 160 -1.32 4.74 -0.37
CA ILE A 160 -2.20 5.71 -1.02
C ILE A 160 -3.42 6.08 -0.16
N TYR A 161 -3.77 5.25 0.82
CA TYR A 161 -4.88 5.47 1.76
C TYR A 161 -4.44 6.14 3.05
N ASP A 162 -3.14 6.33 3.28
CA ASP A 162 -2.68 7.04 4.46
C ASP A 162 -3.05 8.53 4.34
N ALA A 163 -3.37 9.13 5.49
CA ALA A 163 -3.51 10.58 5.58
C ALA A 163 -2.14 11.23 5.34
N PRO A 164 -2.05 12.27 4.47
CA PRO A 164 -0.81 13.04 4.36
C PRO A 164 -0.47 13.69 5.69
N GLU A 165 0.82 13.79 6.00
CA GLU A 165 1.27 14.45 7.24
C GLU A 165 1.64 15.91 7.03
N PHE A 166 2.03 16.25 5.80
CA PHE A 166 2.46 17.59 5.43
C PHE A 166 1.39 18.34 4.65
N TYR A 167 1.54 19.66 4.66
CA TYR A 167 0.67 20.58 3.95
C TYR A 167 1.15 20.85 2.54
N CYS A 168 0.22 21.30 1.70
CA CYS A 168 0.46 21.70 0.32
C CYS A 168 1.70 22.61 0.22
N PRO A 169 2.70 22.29 -0.63
CA PRO A 169 3.84 23.18 -0.84
C PRO A 169 3.52 24.33 -1.81
N GLU A 170 2.57 24.13 -2.73
CA GLU A 170 2.22 25.09 -3.79
C GLU A 170 1.44 26.30 -3.26
N HIS A 171 0.50 26.04 -2.37
CA HIS A 171 -0.43 27.03 -1.82
C HIS A 171 -0.10 27.26 -0.34
N ASN A 172 1.13 27.64 -0.02
CA ASN A 172 1.56 27.75 1.38
C ASN A 172 2.57 28.89 1.60
N PRO A 173 2.08 30.12 1.85
CA PRO A 173 2.95 31.27 2.10
C PRO A 173 3.60 31.22 3.49
N ASN A 174 3.25 30.26 4.36
CA ASN A 174 3.84 30.14 5.70
C ASN A 174 4.17 28.68 6.05
N PRO A 175 5.26 28.12 5.49
CA PRO A 175 5.70 26.75 5.79
C PRO A 175 6.03 26.50 7.27
N SER A 176 6.28 27.54 8.07
CA SER A 176 6.49 27.40 9.51
C SER A 176 5.20 27.09 10.27
N ALA A 177 4.06 27.61 9.81
CA ALA A 177 2.74 27.28 10.37
C ALA A 177 2.15 26.02 9.74
N TYR A 178 2.47 25.75 8.47
CA TYR A 178 2.02 24.60 7.70
C TYR A 178 3.25 23.83 7.18
N PRO A 179 3.81 22.91 7.96
CA PRO A 179 5.02 22.18 7.56
C PRO A 179 4.85 21.46 6.23
N ILE A 180 5.82 21.63 5.34
CA ILE A 180 5.91 20.94 4.04
C ILE A 180 6.81 19.71 4.15
N SER A 181 6.57 18.73 3.28
CA SER A 181 7.37 17.50 3.26
C SER A 181 8.83 17.81 2.88
N PRO A 182 9.83 17.22 3.55
CA PRO A 182 11.23 17.34 3.13
C PRO A 182 11.50 16.66 1.79
N PHE A 183 10.56 15.86 1.30
CA PHE A 183 10.58 15.23 -0.02
C PHE A 183 9.60 15.88 -1.01
N ALA A 184 8.94 16.96 -0.62
CA ALA A 184 8.14 17.72 -1.58
C ALA A 184 9.07 18.15 -2.72
N PRO A 185 8.67 17.99 -3.99
CA PRO A 185 9.44 18.54 -5.09
C PRO A 185 9.62 20.03 -4.81
N GLU A 186 10.87 20.49 -4.69
CA GLU A 186 11.16 21.92 -4.65
C GLU A 186 10.56 22.51 -5.93
N LYS A 187 9.86 23.65 -5.82
CA LYS A 187 9.66 24.48 -7.01
C LYS A 187 11.05 24.69 -7.60
N GLU A 188 11.25 24.30 -8.85
CA GLU A 188 12.33 24.88 -9.64
C GLU A 188 12.06 26.39 -9.61
N VAL A 189 12.74 27.09 -8.70
CA VAL A 189 12.66 28.54 -8.57
C VAL A 189 13.22 29.03 -9.89
N ASP A 190 12.33 29.48 -10.80
CA ASP A 190 12.61 30.06 -12.12
C ASP A 190 14.08 29.94 -12.46
N ASN A 191 14.54 28.78 -12.96
CA ASN A 191 15.95 28.62 -13.26
C ASN A 191 16.28 29.69 -14.30
N PRO A 192 17.01 30.78 -13.96
CA PRO A 192 17.27 31.85 -14.90
C PRO A 192 18.32 31.41 -15.95
N PHE A 193 18.77 30.16 -15.83
CA PHE A 193 19.71 29.49 -16.72
C PHE A 193 19.12 28.16 -17.18
N TYR A 194 17.96 28.20 -17.84
CA TYR A 194 17.69 27.15 -18.82
C TYR A 194 18.65 27.38 -19.99
N VAL A 195 19.71 26.58 -20.03
CA VAL A 195 20.62 26.51 -21.17
C VAL A 195 20.05 25.45 -22.08
N ASP A 196 19.68 25.83 -23.30
CA ASP A 196 19.25 24.85 -24.29
C ASP A 196 20.39 23.85 -24.62
N PRO A 197 20.11 22.72 -25.28
CA PRO A 197 21.15 21.75 -25.69
C PRO A 197 22.22 22.33 -26.64
N SER A 198 22.05 23.58 -27.09
CA SER A 198 22.99 24.32 -27.94
C SER A 198 23.87 25.31 -27.15
N GLY A 199 23.68 25.43 -25.83
CA GLY A 199 24.53 26.23 -24.95
C GLY A 199 24.13 27.70 -24.78
N ASN A 200 22.92 28.11 -25.17
CA ASN A 200 22.50 29.52 -25.07
C ASN A 200 21.58 29.78 -23.87
N VAL A 201 21.83 30.91 -23.17
CA VAL A 201 21.00 31.40 -22.05
C VAL A 201 19.88 32.28 -22.60
N VAL A 202 18.62 31.88 -22.38
CA VAL A 202 17.44 32.68 -22.75
C VAL A 202 16.89 33.37 -21.51
N THR A 203 16.87 34.71 -21.50
CA THR A 203 16.25 35.49 -20.42
C THR A 203 14.78 35.76 -20.77
N GLY A 204 13.86 35.25 -19.93
CA GLY A 204 12.42 35.33 -20.17
C GLY A 204 11.86 36.74 -20.00
N GLY A 205 11.62 37.42 -21.11
CA GLY A 205 10.76 38.60 -21.20
C GLY A 205 9.43 38.22 -21.85
N ALA A 206 8.32 38.56 -21.20
CA ALA A 206 6.95 38.32 -21.64
C ALA A 206 6.72 38.74 -23.10
N ILE A 207 5.99 37.93 -23.88
CA ILE A 207 5.25 38.41 -25.05
C ILE A 207 4.05 37.51 -25.38
N THR A 208 2.98 38.22 -25.69
CA THR A 208 1.62 37.86 -26.12
C THR A 208 1.54 36.93 -27.34
N PRO A 209 0.42 36.19 -27.53
CA PRO A 209 0.24 35.34 -28.71
C PRO A 209 -0.18 36.19 -29.93
N PRO A 210 0.34 35.92 -31.14
CA PRO A 210 -0.30 36.36 -32.37
C PRO A 210 -1.17 35.24 -33.00
N GLU A 211 -2.16 35.73 -33.74
CA GLU A 211 -3.33 35.08 -34.31
C GLU A 211 -3.05 34.18 -35.53
N ASP A 212 -4.08 33.41 -35.87
CA ASP A 212 -4.28 32.41 -36.93
C ASP A 212 -3.64 32.68 -38.31
N GLU A 213 -2.99 31.66 -38.88
CA GLU A 213 -2.91 31.45 -40.34
C GLU A 213 -3.14 29.95 -40.67
N GLU A 214 -4.17 29.68 -41.48
CA GLU A 214 -4.52 28.36 -42.02
C GLU A 214 -3.48 27.85 -43.03
N PRO A 215 -3.25 26.52 -43.17
CA PRO A 215 -2.29 25.98 -44.12
C PRO A 215 -2.88 25.83 -45.54
N ASP A 216 -2.15 26.35 -46.54
CA ASP A 216 -2.35 26.14 -47.98
C ASP A 216 -2.26 24.66 -48.38
N VAL A 217 -3.24 24.19 -49.17
CA VAL A 217 -3.24 22.89 -49.85
C VAL A 217 -3.08 23.11 -51.36
N PRO A 218 -2.28 22.27 -52.06
CA PRO A 218 -2.57 21.99 -53.47
C PRO A 218 -2.95 20.51 -53.73
N GLU A 219 -4.12 20.37 -54.36
CA GLU A 219 -4.67 19.28 -55.21
C GLU A 219 -3.69 18.80 -56.31
N ASP A 220 -3.78 17.68 -57.03
CA ASP A 220 -4.61 16.47 -57.23
C ASP A 220 -3.74 15.60 -58.21
N TYR A 221 -3.79 14.27 -58.27
CA TYR A 221 -4.49 13.43 -59.26
C TYR A 221 -4.05 12.00 -58.88
N GLY A 222 -4.87 11.00 -58.57
CA GLY A 222 -6.18 10.65 -59.11
C GLY A 222 -6.02 9.31 -59.84
N ASN A 223 -6.43 8.20 -59.21
CA ASN A 223 -7.05 7.02 -59.84
C ASN A 223 -7.43 5.94 -58.81
N ASN A 224 -8.75 5.75 -58.65
CA ASN A 224 -9.46 4.62 -58.01
C ASN A 224 -10.14 3.79 -59.13
N PRO A 225 -10.84 2.65 -58.87
CA PRO A 225 -10.60 1.45 -58.04
C PRO A 225 -10.82 0.16 -58.94
N PRO A 226 -11.17 -1.11 -58.52
CA PRO A 226 -12.21 -1.53 -57.55
C PRO A 226 -11.82 -2.70 -56.58
N ASP A 227 -12.60 -2.83 -55.50
CA ASP A 227 -12.80 -4.04 -54.64
C ASP A 227 -13.71 -5.06 -55.41
N PRO A 228 -13.79 -6.41 -55.18
CA PRO A 228 -14.00 -7.09 -53.88
C PRO A 228 -13.43 -8.55 -53.69
N GLN A 229 -13.42 -8.99 -52.42
CA GLN A 229 -13.65 -10.36 -51.83
C GLN A 229 -13.12 -11.67 -52.49
N THR A 230 -12.48 -12.54 -51.68
CA THR A 230 -12.84 -13.96 -51.32
C THR A 230 -11.65 -14.60 -50.56
N GLU A 231 -11.83 -15.07 -49.31
CA GLU A 231 -11.98 -16.51 -48.94
C GLU A 231 -10.98 -17.46 -49.60
N GLU A 232 -10.11 -18.10 -48.80
CA GLU A 232 -10.08 -19.56 -48.63
C GLU A 232 -9.06 -20.02 -47.57
N GLN A 233 -9.46 -21.06 -46.84
CA GLN A 233 -8.75 -21.86 -45.84
C GLN A 233 -7.70 -22.79 -46.49
N GLU A 234 -7.13 -23.68 -45.66
CA GLU A 234 -6.29 -24.87 -45.94
C GLU A 234 -4.78 -24.62 -45.87
N ASP A 235 -3.97 -25.51 -45.35
CA ASP A 235 -4.09 -26.57 -44.34
C ASP A 235 -2.63 -26.95 -43.98
N GLU A 236 -2.50 -27.64 -42.86
CA GLU A 236 -1.47 -28.62 -42.48
C GLU A 236 -0.20 -28.78 -43.35
N ASP A 237 0.99 -28.72 -42.73
CA ASP A 237 1.79 -29.94 -42.51
C ASP A 237 3.16 -29.70 -41.84
N ASN A 238 3.46 -30.63 -40.91
CA ASN A 238 4.72 -30.96 -40.21
C ASN A 238 5.28 -30.08 -39.08
#